data_AF-A0A925KPT3-F1
#
_entry.id   AF-A0A925KPT3-F1
#
_cell.length_a   1.000
_cell.length_b   1.000
_cell.length_c   1.000
_cell.angle_alpha   90.00
_cell.angle_beta   90.00
_cell.angle_gamma   90.00
#
_symmetry.space_group_name_H-M   'P 1'
#
loop_
_entity.id
_entity.type
_entity.pdbx_description
1 polymer ?
#
loop_
_entity_poly.entity_id
_entity_poly.type
_entity_poly.pdbx_seq_one_letter_code
_entity_poly.pdbx_strand_id
1 'polypeptide(L)'
;TQCDSLLLGNRCGAHTFPYIEVKNPTAKVEHEATTSRIGEDQLFYCLQRGISAEDAVSMIVNGFCKEVFKELPMEFAVEAQKLLGVSLEGSVG
;
A
#
# COMPACT_ATOMS: atom_id res chain seq x y z
N THR A 1 16.05 -1.36 -6.09
CA THR A 1 15.18 -1.14 -4.91
C THR A 1 13.85 -0.60 -5.39
N GLN A 2 12.73 -1.00 -4.79
CA GLN A 2 11.41 -0.55 -5.20
C GLN A 2 10.71 0.14 -4.02
N CYS A 3 10.12 1.31 -4.27
CA CYS A 3 9.44 2.10 -3.25
C CYS A 3 8.04 2.50 -3.74
N ASP A 4 7.01 1.82 -3.24
CA ASP A 4 5.63 2.14 -3.62
C ASP A 4 4.94 2.91 -2.49
N SER A 5 4.19 3.94 -2.88
CA SER A 5 3.41 4.78 -1.96
C SER A 5 1.93 4.71 -2.33
N LEU A 6 1.06 4.64 -1.32
CA LEU A 6 -0.38 4.71 -1.49
C LEU A 6 -0.93 5.93 -0.74
N LEU A 7 -1.56 6.85 -1.48
CA LEU A 7 -2.20 8.04 -0.94
C LEU A 7 -3.68 7.75 -0.66
N LEU A 8 -4.11 8.12 0.54
CA LEU A 8 -5.49 7.96 1.01
C LEU A 8 -6.06 9.32 1.44
N GLY A 9 -7.09 9.76 0.72
CA GLY A 9 -7.73 11.05 0.96
C GLY A 9 -6.95 12.25 0.41
N ASN A 10 -7.53 13.44 0.58
CA ASN A 10 -7.04 14.70 -0.01
C ASN A 10 -6.05 15.47 0.89
N ARG A 11 -5.89 15.06 2.16
CA ARG A 11 -5.02 15.73 3.15
C ARG A 11 -3.87 14.81 3.56
N CYS A 12 -3.26 14.10 2.60
CA CYS A 12 -2.13 13.23 2.84
C CYS A 12 -0.96 13.58 1.91
N GLY A 13 0.24 13.13 2.28
CA GLY A 13 1.44 13.24 1.46
C GLY A 13 2.31 12.00 1.67
N ALA A 14 2.95 11.55 0.59
CA ALA A 14 3.94 10.48 0.62
C ALA A 14 5.23 11.04 0.00
N HIS A 15 6.34 10.85 0.70
CA HIS A 15 7.63 11.38 0.28
C HIS A 15 8.65 10.25 0.21
N THR A 16 9.33 10.14 -0.94
CA THR A 16 10.31 9.09 -1.21
C THR A 16 11.66 9.74 -1.53
N PHE A 17 12.69 9.41 -0.74
CA PHE A 17 14.03 9.98 -0.87
C PHE A 17 15.07 8.86 -1.03
N PRO A 18 15.29 8.35 -2.25
CA PRO A 18 16.28 7.30 -2.47
C PRO A 18 17.71 7.87 -2.44
N TYR A 19 18.65 7.10 -1.90
CA TYR A 19 20.08 7.39 -1.98
C TYR A 19 20.81 6.16 -2.51
N ILE A 20 21.63 6.35 -3.55
CA ILE A 20 22.36 5.28 -4.21
C ILE A 20 23.80 5.75 -4.44
N GLU A 21 24.76 5.10 -3.79
CA GLU A 21 26.19 5.36 -3.97
C GLU A 21 26.88 4.09 -4.46
N VAL A 22 27.48 4.15 -5.65
CA VAL A 22 28.07 2.98 -6.31
C VAL A 22 29.57 3.21 -6.55
N LYS A 23 30.41 2.38 -5.92
CA LYS A 23 31.88 2.43 -6.06
C LYS A 23 32.45 1.31 -6.94
N ASN A 24 31.60 0.67 -7.73
CA ASN A 24 31.98 -0.42 -8.62
C ASN A 24 31.54 -0.10 -10.07
N PRO A 25 32.48 -0.01 -11.03
CA PRO A 25 32.19 0.38 -12.41
C PRO A 25 31.41 -0.67 -13.21
N THR A 26 31.32 -1.92 -12.75
CA THR A 26 30.55 -2.98 -13.42
C THR A 26 29.19 -3.24 -12.77
N ALA A 27 28.83 -2.45 -11.74
CA ALA A 27 27.56 -2.62 -11.05
C ALA A 27 26.37 -2.23 -11.94
N LYS A 28 25.30 -3.02 -11.85
CA LYS A 28 23.98 -2.69 -12.37
C LYS A 28 23.07 -2.42 -11.19
N VAL A 29 22.51 -1.21 -11.12
CA VAL A 29 21.62 -0.79 -10.04
C VAL A 29 20.37 -0.18 -10.66
N GLU A 30 19.21 -0.60 -10.17
CA GLU A 30 17.91 -0.12 -10.61
C GLU A 30 17.09 0.31 -9.40
N HIS A 31 16.39 1.43 -9.55
CA HIS A 31 15.45 1.93 -8.56
C HIS A 31 14.15 2.36 -9.22
N GLU A 32 13.05 1.89 -8.66
CA GLU A 32 11.70 2.26 -9.07
C GLU A 32 10.95 2.86 -7.89
N ALA A 33 10.13 3.88 -8.16
CA ALA A 33 9.22 4.44 -7.18
C ALA A 33 7.89 4.79 -7.83
N THR A 34 6.80 4.25 -7.30
CA THR A 34 5.44 4.47 -7.82
C THR A 34 4.54 5.07 -6.75
N THR A 35 3.76 6.08 -7.12
CA THR A 35 2.72 6.65 -6.25
C THR A 35 1.35 6.28 -6.80
N SER A 36 0.57 5.59 -5.99
CA SER A 36 -0.82 5.23 -6.25
C SER A 36 -1.76 6.01 -5.34
N ARG A 37 -3.01 6.15 -5.75
CA ARG A 37 -4.08 6.73 -4.94
C ARG A 37 -5.32 5.86 -5.05
N ILE A 38 -6.04 5.68 -3.95
CA ILE A 38 -7.37 5.04 -4.02
C ILE A 38 -8.31 5.99 -4.74
N GLY A 39 -8.72 5.61 -5.95
CA GLY A 39 -9.59 6.41 -6.81
C GLY A 39 -11.06 6.33 -6.37
N GLU A 40 -11.80 7.41 -6.61
CA GLU A 40 -13.25 7.44 -6.34
C GLU A 40 -14.00 6.38 -7.17
N ASP A 41 -13.58 6.14 -8.42
CA ASP A 41 -14.17 5.10 -9.28
C ASP A 41 -13.96 3.68 -8.73
N GLN A 42 -12.79 3.41 -8.14
CA GLN A 42 -12.48 2.10 -7.55
C GLN A 42 -13.34 1.84 -6.31
N LEU A 43 -13.51 2.87 -5.46
CA LEU A 43 -14.39 2.81 -4.31
C LEU A 43 -15.84 2.67 -4.74
N PHE A 44 -16.30 3.49 -5.69
CA PHE A 44 -17.65 3.45 -6.23
C PHE A 44 -18.00 2.06 -6.78
N TYR A 45 -17.07 1.44 -7.51
CA TYR A 45 -17.21 0.09 -8.04
C TYR A 45 -17.35 -0.99 -6.96
N CYS A 46 -16.67 -0.83 -5.81
CA CYS A 46 -16.82 -1.72 -4.66
C CYS A 46 -18.15 -1.48 -3.95
N LEU A 47 -18.51 -0.22 -3.72
CA LEU A 47 -19.78 0.19 -3.10
C LEU A 47 -20.99 -0.32 -3.88
N GLN A 48 -20.96 -0.25 -5.22
CA GLN A 48 -22.02 -0.77 -6.08
C GLN A 48 -22.22 -2.29 -5.93
N ARG A 49 -21.20 -3.02 -5.49
CA ARG A 49 -21.29 -4.46 -5.19
C ARG A 49 -21.77 -4.76 -3.78
N GLY A 50 -22.17 -3.75 -3.02
CA GLY A 50 -22.59 -3.89 -1.63
C GLY A 50 -21.42 -4.08 -0.64
N ILE A 51 -20.19 -3.79 -1.07
CA ILE A 51 -19.02 -3.77 -0.18
C ILE A 51 -19.02 -2.41 0.52
N SER A 52 -18.85 -2.37 1.84
CA SER A 52 -18.79 -1.10 2.57
C SER A 52 -17.57 -0.26 2.14
N ALA A 53 -17.59 1.06 2.38
CA ALA A 53 -16.45 1.91 2.04
C ALA A 53 -15.17 1.48 2.78
N GLU A 54 -15.32 1.10 4.06
CA GLU A 54 -14.23 0.65 4.92
C GLU A 54 -13.66 -0.70 4.45
N ASP A 55 -14.52 -1.66 4.14
CA ASP A 55 -14.11 -2.96 3.59
C ASP A 55 -13.43 -2.80 2.22
N ALA A 56 -13.92 -1.87 1.39
CA ALA A 56 -13.33 -1.59 0.08
C ALA A 56 -11.91 -1.01 0.23
N VAL A 57 -11.72 -0.04 1.12
CA VAL A 57 -10.39 0.51 1.42
C VAL A 57 -9.48 -0.58 1.97
N SER A 58 -9.93 -1.35 2.95
CA SER A 58 -9.16 -2.46 3.54
C SER A 58 -8.75 -3.48 2.47
N MET A 59 -9.66 -3.87 1.58
CA MET A 59 -9.36 -4.78 0.48
C MET A 59 -8.30 -4.23 -0.48
N ILE A 60 -8.38 -2.96 -0.86
CA ILE A 60 -7.42 -2.32 -1.76
C ILE A 60 -6.03 -2.20 -1.10
N VAL A 61 -5.97 -1.76 0.15
CA VAL A 61 -4.71 -1.63 0.90
C VAL A 61 -4.08 -3.01 1.13
N ASN A 62 -4.87 -4.03 1.47
CA ASN A 62 -4.37 -5.40 1.60
C ASN A 62 -3.81 -5.94 0.28
N GLY A 63 -4.44 -5.61 -0.85
CA GLY A 63 -3.93 -5.90 -2.18
C GLY A 63 -2.59 -5.22 -2.47
N PHE A 64 -2.45 -3.95 -2.09
CA PHE A 64 -1.21 -3.18 -2.21
C PHE A 64 -0.07 -3.78 -1.38
N CYS A 65 -0.34 -4.18 -0.14
CA CYS A 65 0.66 -4.77 0.77
C CYS A 65 0.91 -6.27 0.55
N LYS A 66 0.27 -6.89 -0.45
CA LYS A 66 0.26 -8.35 -0.63
C LYS A 66 1.65 -8.98 -0.75
N GLU A 67 2.55 -8.38 -1.53
CA GLU A 67 3.91 -8.91 -1.70
C GLU A 67 4.73 -8.80 -0.40
N VAL A 68 4.53 -7.73 0.38
CA VAL A 68 5.16 -7.59 1.70
C VAL A 68 4.66 -8.67 2.67
N PHE A 69 3.35 -8.93 2.68
CA PHE A 69 2.77 -9.95 3.55
C PHE A 69 3.20 -11.38 3.21
N LYS A 70 3.54 -11.66 1.95
CA LYS A 70 4.07 -12.98 1.55
C LYS A 70 5.44 -13.28 2.14
N GLU A 71 6.23 -12.25 2.44
CA GLU A 71 7.56 -12.41 3.07
C GLU A 71 7.46 -12.67 4.57
N LEU A 72 6.28 -12.47 5.18
CA LEU A 72 6.05 -12.78 6.59
C LEU A 72 5.64 -14.25 6.77
N PRO A 73 6.04 -14.90 7.87
CA PRO A 73 5.48 -16.19 8.23
C PRO A 73 3.96 -16.08 8.39
N MET A 74 3.24 -17.12 7.97
CA MET A 74 1.78 -17.12 7.85
C MET A 74 1.05 -16.65 9.13
N GLU A 75 1.55 -17.05 10.29
CA GLU A 75 1.00 -16.65 11.60
C GLU A 75 1.06 -15.13 11.84
N PHE A 76 2.14 -14.46 11.41
CA PHE A 76 2.28 -13.01 11.52
C PHE A 76 1.57 -12.27 10.40
N ALA A 77 1.51 -12.84 9.20
CA ALA A 77 0.81 -12.23 8.07
C ALA A 77 -0.69 -12.05 8.36
N VAL A 78 -1.32 -13.07 8.95
CA VAL A 78 -2.74 -13.02 9.34
C VAL A 78 -2.99 -11.95 10.42
N GLU A 79 -2.10 -11.84 11.40
CA GLU A 79 -2.24 -10.85 12.47
C GLU A 79 -2.01 -9.42 11.96
N ALA A 80 -0.99 -9.21 11.13
CA ALA A 80 -0.69 -7.92 10.52
C ALA A 80 -1.86 -7.42 9.67
N GLN A 81 -2.50 -8.29 8.88
CA GLN A 81 -3.69 -7.93 8.09
C GLN A 81 -4.87 -7.50 8.96
N LYS A 82 -5.11 -8.17 10.09
CA LYS A 82 -6.18 -7.80 11.02
C LYS A 82 -5.92 -6.45 11.68
N LEU A 83 -4.70 -6.24 12.19
CA LEU A 83 -4.30 -4.97 12.81
C LEU A 83 -4.36 -3.81 11.83
N LEU A 84 -4.00 -4.05 10.57
CA LEU A 84 -4.09 -3.05 9.51
C LEU A 84 -5.55 -2.66 9.25
N GLY A 85 -6.45 -3.65 9.18
CA GLY A 85 -7.89 -3.41 9.01
C GLY A 85 -8.47 -2.53 10.11
N VAL A 86 -8.19 -2.85 11.37
CA VAL A 86 -8.66 -2.06 12.54
C VAL A 86 -8.07 -0.66 12.54
N SER A 87 -6.81 -0.48 12.12
CA SER A 87 -6.17 0.84 12.06
C SER A 87 -6.77 1.73 10.98
N LEU A 88 -7.27 1.13 9.90
CA LEU A 88 -7.94 1.84 8.80
C LEU A 88 -9.40 2.17 9.14
N GLU A 89 -10.06 1.34 9.95
CA GLU A 89 -11.39 1.61 10.50
C GLU A 89 -11.35 2.89 11.35
N GLY A 90 -12.15 3.90 10.99
CA GLY A 90 -12.22 5.19 11.71
C GLY A 90 -11.07 6.18 11.50
N SER A 91 -9.95 5.81 10.87
CA SER A 91 -8.83 6.72 10.56
C SER A 91 -8.95 7.38 9.18
N VAL A 92 -9.90 6.93 8.37
CA VAL A 92 -10.10 7.35 6.97
C VAL A 92 -11.36 8.20 6.88
N GLY A 93 -11.20 9.51 7.10
CA GLY A 93 -12.27 10.52 7.10
C GLY A 93 -11.74 11.94 7.30
#